data_AF-A0A2V8RL56-F1
#
_entry.id   AF-A0A2V8RL56-F1
#
_cell.length_a   1.000
_cell.length_b   1.000
_cell.length_c   1.000
_cell.angle_alpha   90.00
_cell.angle_beta   90.00
_cell.angle_gamma   90.00
#
_symmetry.space_group_name_H-M   'P 1'
#
loop_
_entity.id
_entity.type
_entity.pdbx_description
1 polymer ?
#
loop_
_entity_poly.entity_id
_entity_poly.type
_entity_poly.pdbx_seq_one_letter_code
_entity_poly.pdbx_strand_id
1 'polypeptide(L)'
;GDANFAISTGSLSGGQVVGSTIQFSAASYTVSETGPRVDITLTRGGNVTSSASVNFVTNDGAGLTNCDVINHIASPRCDYINTLGTMTFAAGETSKSFSVAIIDDSYAEGAETFTISLNNPSGASLGSQTTTAVMIVDNETTSGPNPIDGTDFFVRQQYLDFLGREPDPPGFAGWVNTINNCSGDTTQCDRIHVSQLFFQSAEFQERGYFVYRFYPVAFGRKPDYSEFVPDLASVSGFLDANQLEAAKVAFIAGFMARPAFVSAYNSLNNTQYVDTLLNTAGVTLSSRQAMIDGLNNSTTTRAVVLRQIVESAEVSTKYNHQAYAVMEYFGYLRRQPDAFYLDWIAVLDQTNNPRGMVTGFVTSQEYRNRFGP
;
A
#
# COMPACT_ATOMS: atom_id res chain seq x y z
N GLY A 1 35.99 43.90 -56.47
CA GLY A 1 34.62 43.39 -56.58
C GLY A 1 34.61 42.10 -55.81
N ASP A 2 34.52 42.25 -54.49
CA ASP A 2 35.31 41.44 -53.58
C ASP A 2 34.50 40.30 -52.97
N ALA A 3 35.22 39.19 -52.83
CA ALA A 3 34.89 38.01 -52.08
C ALA A 3 34.25 38.32 -50.73
N ASN A 4 33.04 37.82 -50.48
CA ASN A 4 32.46 37.77 -49.13
C ASN A 4 31.31 36.77 -48.95
N PHE A 5 31.41 35.58 -49.55
CA PHE A 5 30.63 34.44 -49.09
C PHE A 5 31.45 33.64 -48.08
N ALA A 6 31.49 34.14 -46.83
CA ALA A 6 31.91 33.33 -45.71
C ALA A 6 30.81 32.31 -45.40
N ILE A 7 31.14 31.03 -45.54
CA ILE A 7 30.34 29.92 -45.02
C ILE A 7 30.32 30.09 -43.50
N SER A 8 29.16 30.37 -42.93
CA SER A 8 28.99 30.36 -41.47
C SER A 8 29.25 28.95 -40.96
N THR A 9 30.40 28.74 -40.33
CA THR A 9 30.72 27.53 -39.55
C THR A 9 30.28 27.70 -38.09
N GLY A 10 29.18 28.44 -37.86
CA GLY A 10 28.61 28.60 -36.53
C GLY A 10 28.15 27.25 -36.00
N SER A 11 28.97 26.63 -35.14
CA SER A 11 28.51 25.60 -34.23
C SER A 11 27.45 26.24 -33.34
N LEU A 12 26.21 25.74 -33.39
CA LEU A 12 25.21 26.06 -32.38
C LEU A 12 25.75 25.54 -31.05
N SER A 13 26.36 26.43 -30.24
CA SER A 13 26.77 26.13 -28.86
C SER A 13 25.60 26.23 -27.89
N GLY A 14 24.36 26.19 -28.39
CA GLY A 14 23.19 25.89 -27.57
C GLY A 14 23.11 24.39 -27.44
N GLY A 15 23.85 23.82 -26.47
CA GLY A 15 23.60 22.45 -26.06
C GLY A 15 22.10 22.33 -25.82
N GLN A 16 21.42 21.50 -26.61
CA GLN A 16 20.00 21.23 -26.39
C GLN A 16 19.88 20.84 -24.92
N VAL A 17 19.18 21.65 -24.13
CA VAL A 17 18.88 21.28 -22.75
C VAL A 17 17.98 20.06 -22.88
N VAL A 18 18.58 18.88 -22.82
CA VAL A 18 17.84 17.63 -22.80
C VAL A 18 17.06 17.69 -21.50
N GLY A 19 15.73 17.85 -21.60
CA GLY A 19 14.85 17.87 -20.44
C GLY A 19 15.09 16.64 -19.57
N SER A 20 14.89 16.78 -18.25
CA SER A 20 14.98 15.64 -17.33
C SER A 20 13.97 14.58 -17.76
N THR A 21 14.40 13.34 -17.94
CA THR A 21 13.50 12.19 -18.21
C THR A 21 13.63 11.13 -17.14
N ILE A 22 12.54 10.41 -16.84
CA ILE A 22 12.55 9.22 -15.98
C ILE A 22 11.89 8.06 -16.73
N GLN A 23 12.50 6.87 -16.70
CA GLN A 23 12.00 5.65 -17.36
C GLN A 23 12.50 4.39 -16.65
N PHE A 24 11.89 3.24 -16.94
CA PHE A 24 12.45 1.94 -16.53
C PHE A 24 13.81 1.69 -17.21
N SER A 25 14.71 1.02 -16.49
CA SER A 25 16.04 0.65 -17.02
C SER A 25 15.99 -0.48 -18.05
N ALA A 26 14.93 -1.30 -18.00
CA ALA A 26 14.70 -2.45 -18.89
C ALA A 26 13.22 -2.53 -19.27
N ALA A 27 12.93 -3.17 -20.41
CA ALA A 27 11.57 -3.43 -20.88
C ALA A 27 10.92 -4.66 -20.21
N SER A 28 11.76 -5.56 -19.68
CA SER A 28 11.33 -6.78 -18.99
C SER A 28 12.30 -7.14 -17.87
N TYR A 29 11.76 -7.71 -16.81
CA TYR A 29 12.50 -8.38 -15.74
C TYR A 29 12.03 -9.84 -15.64
N THR A 30 12.88 -10.69 -15.09
CA THR A 30 12.55 -12.11 -14.85
C THR A 30 12.98 -12.48 -13.45
N VAL A 31 12.13 -13.21 -12.74
CA VAL A 31 12.36 -13.69 -11.37
C VAL A 31 11.77 -15.09 -11.26
N SER A 32 12.39 -15.97 -10.46
CA SER A 32 11.78 -17.26 -10.09
C SER A 32 10.89 -17.06 -8.87
N GLU A 33 9.86 -17.87 -8.69
CA GLU A 33 8.99 -17.84 -7.49
C GLU A 33 9.75 -18.09 -6.20
N THR A 34 10.76 -18.98 -6.23
CA THR A 34 11.74 -19.10 -5.12
C THR A 34 12.50 -17.81 -4.78
N GLY A 35 12.52 -16.82 -5.68
CA GLY A 35 13.09 -15.50 -5.45
C GLY A 35 12.09 -14.62 -4.72
N PRO A 36 12.33 -14.19 -3.47
CA PRO A 36 11.31 -13.55 -2.64
C PRO A 36 10.82 -12.19 -3.18
N ARG A 37 11.58 -11.58 -4.11
CA ARG A 37 11.24 -10.31 -4.74
C ARG A 37 11.99 -10.12 -6.05
N VAL A 38 11.48 -9.23 -6.88
CA VAL A 38 12.18 -8.66 -8.04
C VAL A 38 12.52 -7.18 -7.80
N ASP A 39 13.75 -6.78 -8.10
CA ASP A 39 14.20 -5.39 -7.96
C ASP A 39 14.06 -4.65 -9.32
N ILE A 40 13.20 -3.64 -9.35
CA ILE A 40 12.87 -2.85 -10.54
C ILE A 40 13.63 -1.54 -10.49
N THR A 41 14.40 -1.24 -11.54
CA THR A 41 15.26 -0.06 -11.58
C THR A 41 14.71 1.00 -12.53
N LEU A 42 14.64 2.24 -12.05
CA LEU A 42 14.32 3.44 -12.80
C LEU A 42 15.61 4.23 -13.06
N THR A 43 15.74 4.76 -14.27
CA THR A 43 16.84 5.65 -14.65
C THR A 43 16.32 7.05 -14.91
N ARG A 44 17.12 8.04 -14.54
CA ARG A 44 16.87 9.46 -14.78
C ARG A 44 17.98 10.03 -15.67
N GLY A 45 17.60 10.60 -16.80
CA GLY A 45 18.51 11.17 -17.80
C GLY A 45 18.27 12.66 -18.07
N GLY A 46 19.11 13.25 -18.92
CA GLY A 46 19.04 14.69 -19.25
C GLY A 46 19.54 15.59 -18.12
N ASN A 47 18.85 16.70 -17.88
CA ASN A 47 19.18 17.62 -16.79
C ASN A 47 18.73 17.08 -15.42
N VAL A 48 19.69 16.73 -14.56
CA VAL A 48 19.43 16.18 -13.21
C VAL A 48 19.73 17.14 -12.06
N THR A 49 19.88 18.45 -12.32
CA THR A 49 20.32 19.42 -11.30
C THR A 49 19.27 19.73 -10.23
N SER A 50 18.01 19.42 -10.49
CA SER A 50 16.88 19.64 -9.56
C SER A 50 16.27 18.29 -9.15
N SER A 51 15.47 18.24 -8.09
CA SER A 51 14.71 17.02 -7.78
C SER A 51 13.65 16.73 -8.83
N ALA A 52 13.29 15.46 -8.97
CA ALA A 52 12.16 15.02 -9.79
C ALA A 52 11.51 13.79 -9.15
N SER A 53 10.25 13.54 -9.47
CA SER A 53 9.56 12.34 -9.02
C SER A 53 8.70 11.72 -10.12
N VAL A 54 8.39 10.45 -9.97
CA VAL A 54 7.43 9.72 -10.80
C VAL A 54 6.70 8.71 -9.94
N ASN A 55 5.43 8.46 -10.24
CA ASN A 55 4.69 7.38 -9.59
C ASN A 55 4.89 6.08 -10.38
N PHE A 56 4.90 4.96 -9.68
CA PHE A 56 4.89 3.62 -10.27
C PHE A 56 3.75 2.80 -9.68
N VAL A 57 3.23 1.85 -10.47
CA VAL A 57 2.16 0.93 -10.04
C VAL A 57 2.23 -0.38 -10.81
N THR A 58 2.11 -1.51 -10.11
CA THR A 58 1.85 -2.82 -10.73
C THR A 58 0.40 -2.88 -11.23
N ASN A 59 0.20 -3.34 -12.46
CA ASN A 59 -1.13 -3.42 -13.06
C ASN A 59 -1.68 -4.83 -12.89
N ASP A 60 -2.82 -4.95 -12.21
CA ASP A 60 -3.56 -6.20 -12.06
C ASP A 60 -4.29 -6.55 -13.37
N GLY A 61 -3.84 -7.61 -14.03
CA GLY A 61 -4.49 -8.20 -15.20
C GLY A 61 -5.40 -9.40 -14.88
N ALA A 62 -5.23 -10.02 -13.71
CA ALA A 62 -5.90 -11.27 -13.33
C ALA A 62 -7.25 -11.02 -12.65
N GLY A 63 -7.39 -9.90 -11.93
CA GLY A 63 -8.60 -9.53 -11.21
C GLY A 63 -8.96 -10.55 -10.12
N LEU A 64 -10.18 -11.10 -10.19
CA LEU A 64 -10.65 -12.11 -9.22
C LEU A 64 -10.54 -13.55 -9.71
N THR A 65 -9.79 -13.78 -10.79
CA THR A 65 -9.50 -15.13 -11.30
C THR A 65 -8.82 -15.95 -10.19
N ASN A 66 -9.17 -17.23 -10.09
CA ASN A 66 -8.56 -18.13 -9.12
C ASN A 66 -7.09 -18.40 -9.47
N CYS A 67 -6.30 -18.70 -8.45
CA CYS A 67 -4.87 -18.97 -8.53
C CYS A 67 -4.52 -20.38 -9.00
N ASP A 68 -5.48 -21.14 -9.54
CA ASP A 68 -5.24 -22.46 -10.14
C ASP A 68 -5.47 -22.43 -11.67
N VAL A 69 -5.67 -21.23 -12.22
CA VAL A 69 -6.07 -21.00 -13.60
C VAL A 69 -4.84 -20.66 -14.43
N ILE A 70 -4.38 -21.65 -15.19
CA ILE A 70 -3.29 -21.50 -16.15
C ILE A 70 -3.71 -20.59 -17.31
N ASN A 71 -3.35 -19.31 -17.22
CA ASN A 71 -3.60 -18.31 -18.26
C ASN A 71 -2.39 -17.41 -18.56
N HIS A 72 -1.25 -17.64 -17.89
CA HIS A 72 0.01 -16.89 -18.00
C HIS A 72 -0.06 -15.43 -17.52
N ILE A 73 -1.06 -15.08 -16.71
CA ILE A 73 -1.26 -13.73 -16.15
C ILE A 73 -1.08 -13.81 -14.65
N ALA A 74 0.05 -13.25 -14.21
CA ALA A 74 0.33 -13.16 -12.78
C ALA A 74 -0.70 -12.27 -12.09
N SER A 75 -1.13 -12.71 -10.93
CA SER A 75 -2.13 -12.16 -10.06
C SER A 75 -1.50 -11.54 -8.81
N PRO A 76 -1.90 -10.32 -8.42
CA PRO A 76 -1.52 -9.76 -7.12
C PRO A 76 -2.25 -10.46 -5.97
N ARG A 77 -2.97 -11.57 -6.20
CA ARG A 77 -3.58 -12.38 -5.14
C ARG A 77 -2.71 -13.59 -4.78
N CYS A 78 -1.99 -14.14 -5.75
CA CYS A 78 -1.30 -15.43 -5.64
C CYS A 78 0.19 -15.29 -5.83
N ASP A 79 0.64 -14.54 -6.86
CA ASP A 79 2.01 -14.64 -7.39
C ASP A 79 2.89 -13.45 -6.98
N TYR A 80 2.28 -12.30 -6.73
CA TYR A 80 3.00 -11.10 -6.30
C TYR A 80 2.20 -10.20 -5.36
N ILE A 81 2.87 -9.20 -4.80
CA ILE A 81 2.25 -8.15 -3.98
C ILE A 81 2.03 -6.91 -4.82
N ASN A 82 0.77 -6.45 -4.90
CA ASN A 82 0.45 -5.18 -5.54
C ASN A 82 1.33 -4.06 -4.94
N THR A 83 2.15 -3.45 -5.79
CA THR A 83 3.21 -2.53 -5.39
C THR A 83 3.07 -1.23 -6.15
N LEU A 84 3.02 -0.14 -5.42
CA LEU A 84 2.90 1.20 -5.99
C LEU A 84 3.54 2.24 -5.07
N GLY A 85 3.86 3.39 -5.61
CA GLY A 85 4.46 4.46 -4.82
C GLY A 85 5.02 5.58 -5.68
N THR A 86 5.74 6.50 -5.02
CA THR A 86 6.40 7.64 -5.65
C THR A 86 7.90 7.49 -5.54
N MET A 87 8.58 7.36 -6.67
CA MET A 87 10.03 7.41 -6.73
C MET A 87 10.48 8.86 -6.82
N THR A 88 11.17 9.36 -5.78
CA THR A 88 11.78 10.70 -5.79
C THR A 88 13.28 10.60 -6.01
N PHE A 89 13.78 11.29 -7.03
CA PHE A 89 15.19 11.51 -7.29
C PHE A 89 15.60 12.88 -6.74
N ALA A 90 16.56 12.90 -5.82
CA ALA A 90 17.24 14.13 -5.42
C ALA A 90 18.06 14.71 -6.59
N ALA A 91 18.54 15.95 -6.43
CA ALA A 91 19.45 16.55 -7.39
C ALA A 91 20.71 15.66 -7.55
N GLY A 92 21.05 15.34 -8.80
CA GLY A 92 22.19 14.48 -9.14
C GLY A 92 21.93 12.97 -9.12
N GLU A 93 20.81 12.49 -8.56
CA GLU A 93 20.47 11.06 -8.59
C GLU A 93 20.03 10.64 -10.00
N THR A 94 20.66 9.60 -10.56
CA THR A 94 20.41 9.11 -11.92
C THR A 94 19.81 7.70 -11.98
N SER A 95 19.79 6.97 -10.86
CA SER A 95 19.21 5.63 -10.78
C SER A 95 18.64 5.36 -9.39
N LYS A 96 17.46 4.75 -9.33
CA LYS A 96 16.84 4.26 -8.08
C LYS A 96 16.04 3.00 -8.36
N SER A 97 15.88 2.16 -7.33
CA SER A 97 15.15 0.91 -7.45
C SER A 97 14.09 0.78 -6.35
N PHE A 98 13.06 0.02 -6.65
CA PHE A 98 12.08 -0.48 -5.69
C PHE A 98 11.90 -1.98 -5.93
N SER A 99 11.34 -2.69 -4.95
CA SER A 99 11.14 -4.13 -5.07
C SER A 99 9.66 -4.47 -5.12
N VAL A 100 9.31 -5.50 -5.89
CA VAL A 100 8.00 -6.14 -5.87
C VAL A 100 8.19 -7.51 -5.24
N ALA A 101 7.50 -7.79 -4.13
CA ALA A 101 7.57 -9.09 -3.47
C ALA A 101 6.82 -10.15 -4.30
N ILE A 102 7.44 -11.33 -4.38
CA ILE A 102 6.93 -12.51 -5.09
C ILE A 102 6.47 -13.52 -4.03
N ILE A 103 5.39 -14.22 -4.34
CA ILE A 103 4.83 -15.29 -3.52
C ILE A 103 5.19 -16.60 -4.22
N ASP A 104 5.66 -17.57 -3.43
CA ASP A 104 6.08 -18.89 -3.89
C ASP A 104 4.97 -19.88 -3.52
N ASP A 105 3.95 -19.98 -4.38
CA ASP A 105 2.84 -20.91 -4.15
C ASP A 105 3.18 -22.33 -4.59
N SER A 106 2.20 -23.23 -4.60
CA SER A 106 2.40 -24.63 -4.96
C SER A 106 1.53 -25.11 -6.11
N TYR A 107 0.96 -24.22 -6.91
CA TYR A 107 0.33 -24.60 -8.17
C TYR A 107 1.39 -24.72 -9.27
N ALA A 108 1.20 -25.69 -10.19
CA ALA A 108 2.05 -25.79 -11.37
C ALA A 108 1.34 -25.12 -12.54
N GLU A 109 1.63 -23.84 -12.74
CA GLU A 109 0.91 -22.96 -13.66
C GLU A 109 1.77 -22.53 -14.86
N GLY A 110 3.06 -22.83 -14.80
CA GLY A 110 4.06 -22.33 -15.74
C GLY A 110 4.32 -20.84 -15.57
N ALA A 111 5.17 -20.28 -16.44
CA ALA A 111 5.56 -18.89 -16.30
C ALA A 111 4.38 -17.93 -16.53
N GLU A 112 4.29 -16.92 -15.67
CA GLU A 112 3.24 -15.91 -15.67
C GLU A 112 3.82 -14.49 -15.76
N THR A 113 3.03 -13.52 -16.21
CA THR A 113 3.51 -12.15 -16.41
C THR A 113 2.54 -11.10 -15.90
N PHE A 114 3.08 -10.07 -15.23
CA PHE A 114 2.38 -8.83 -14.94
C PHE A 114 3.16 -7.62 -15.49
N THR A 115 2.58 -6.43 -15.43
CA THR A 115 3.23 -5.20 -15.90
C THR A 115 3.28 -4.12 -14.83
N ILE A 116 4.22 -3.20 -14.97
CA ILE A 116 4.36 -2.02 -14.11
C ILE A 116 4.38 -0.78 -14.99
N SER A 117 3.63 0.26 -14.62
CA SER A 117 3.56 1.52 -15.37
C SER A 117 4.07 2.71 -14.55
N LEU A 118 4.62 3.71 -15.24
CA LEU A 118 4.99 5.01 -14.69
C LEU A 118 3.94 6.07 -15.04
N ASN A 119 3.59 6.93 -14.08
CA ASN A 119 2.66 8.04 -14.30
C ASN A 119 2.99 9.26 -13.43
N ASN A 120 2.29 10.37 -13.68
CA ASN A 120 2.35 11.60 -12.90
C ASN A 120 3.79 12.11 -12.61
N PRO A 121 4.65 12.26 -13.62
CA PRO A 121 5.99 12.79 -13.39
C PRO A 121 5.92 14.25 -12.91
N SER A 122 6.83 14.63 -12.02
CA SER A 122 7.01 16.01 -11.55
C SER A 122 8.50 16.38 -11.60
N GLY A 123 8.82 17.57 -12.09
CA GLY A 123 10.23 17.99 -12.30
C GLY A 123 10.97 17.22 -13.41
N ALA A 124 10.27 16.34 -14.13
CA ALA A 124 10.77 15.58 -15.28
C ALA A 124 9.62 15.23 -16.23
N SER A 125 9.96 14.72 -17.42
CA SER A 125 9.02 14.03 -18.32
C SER A 125 9.24 12.52 -18.26
N LEU A 126 8.27 11.73 -18.73
CA LEU A 126 8.49 10.30 -18.93
C LEU A 126 9.44 10.08 -20.12
N GLY A 127 10.37 9.13 -19.99
CA GLY A 127 11.22 8.67 -21.10
C GLY A 127 10.50 7.69 -22.02
N SER A 128 11.24 6.93 -22.82
CA SER A 128 10.66 5.99 -23.79
C SER A 128 10.10 4.73 -23.14
N GLN A 129 10.71 4.25 -22.06
CA GLN A 129 10.30 3.03 -21.35
C GLN A 129 9.41 3.36 -20.15
N THR A 130 8.12 3.58 -20.40
CA THR A 130 7.14 3.94 -19.35
C THR A 130 6.40 2.75 -18.75
N THR A 131 6.56 1.57 -19.35
CA THR A 131 5.99 0.31 -18.88
C THR A 131 7.08 -0.75 -18.90
N THR A 132 7.11 -1.67 -17.94
CA THR A 132 7.95 -2.87 -17.98
C THR A 132 7.10 -4.11 -17.72
N ALA A 133 7.45 -5.23 -18.34
CA ALA A 133 6.91 -6.53 -17.99
C ALA A 133 7.77 -7.18 -16.87
N VAL A 134 7.15 -8.03 -16.06
CA VAL A 134 7.85 -8.91 -15.12
C VAL A 134 7.33 -10.31 -15.36
N MET A 135 8.22 -11.22 -15.75
CA MET A 135 7.92 -12.64 -15.87
C MET A 135 8.34 -13.36 -14.59
N ILE A 136 7.38 -14.03 -13.98
CA ILE A 136 7.57 -14.93 -12.84
C ILE A 136 7.75 -16.34 -13.43
N VAL A 137 8.84 -17.01 -13.06
CA VAL A 137 9.17 -18.36 -13.51
C VAL A 137 8.80 -19.34 -12.41
N ASP A 138 7.78 -20.14 -12.70
CA ASP A 138 7.27 -21.23 -11.86
C ASP A 138 8.36 -22.28 -11.54
N ASN A 139 8.41 -22.73 -10.29
CA ASN A 139 9.29 -23.84 -9.85
C ASN A 139 8.60 -25.20 -9.78
N GLU A 140 7.29 -25.27 -9.98
CA GLU A 140 6.48 -26.44 -9.82
C GLU A 140 6.30 -27.15 -11.17
N THR A 141 6.62 -28.44 -11.20
CA THR A 141 6.26 -29.29 -12.36
C THR A 141 4.88 -29.93 -12.20
N THR A 142 4.38 -29.98 -10.97
CA THR A 142 3.08 -30.53 -10.56
C THR A 142 2.65 -29.85 -9.27
N SER A 143 1.36 -29.58 -9.10
CA SER A 143 0.87 -28.94 -7.89
C SER A 143 1.23 -29.71 -6.61
N GLY A 144 1.64 -29.00 -5.57
CA GLY A 144 2.18 -29.52 -4.33
C GLY A 144 1.27 -29.31 -3.10
N PRO A 145 1.78 -29.60 -1.90
CA PRO A 145 1.09 -29.26 -0.66
C PRO A 145 1.03 -27.73 -0.48
N ASN A 146 0.00 -27.25 0.21
CA ASN A 146 -0.18 -25.81 0.40
C ASN A 146 0.89 -25.22 1.36
N PRO A 147 1.75 -24.30 0.90
CA PRO A 147 2.85 -23.77 1.70
C PRO A 147 2.37 -22.93 2.88
N ILE A 148 1.12 -22.44 2.89
CA ILE A 148 0.53 -21.74 4.05
C ILE A 148 0.46 -22.60 5.31
N ASP A 149 0.56 -23.92 5.17
CA ASP A 149 0.66 -24.85 6.29
C ASP A 149 2.05 -24.88 6.93
N GLY A 150 3.07 -24.32 6.26
CA GLY A 150 4.40 -24.08 6.81
C GLY A 150 4.44 -22.80 7.66
N THR A 151 5.09 -22.85 8.83
CA THR A 151 5.17 -21.70 9.74
C THR A 151 5.88 -20.50 9.11
N ASP A 152 6.99 -20.74 8.43
CA ASP A 152 7.82 -19.70 7.81
C ASP A 152 7.04 -18.94 6.72
N PHE A 153 6.38 -19.68 5.83
CA PHE A 153 5.54 -19.11 4.79
C PHE A 153 4.36 -18.35 5.41
N PHE A 154 3.65 -18.95 6.37
CA PHE A 154 2.55 -18.29 7.06
C PHE A 154 2.97 -16.95 7.66
N VAL A 155 4.06 -16.93 8.44
CA VAL A 155 4.54 -15.69 9.07
C VAL A 155 4.92 -14.65 8.02
N ARG A 156 5.70 -15.01 6.99
CA ARG A 156 6.05 -14.08 5.90
C ARG A 156 4.78 -13.52 5.26
N GLN A 157 3.79 -14.36 5.00
CA GLN A 157 2.56 -13.96 4.35
C GLN A 157 1.74 -12.96 5.20
N GLN A 158 1.75 -13.06 6.52
CA GLN A 158 1.12 -12.05 7.40
C GLN A 158 1.79 -10.67 7.26
N TYR A 159 3.12 -10.60 7.13
CA TYR A 159 3.82 -9.34 6.87
C TYR A 159 3.43 -8.76 5.50
N LEU A 160 3.37 -9.60 4.48
CA LEU A 160 3.03 -9.15 3.12
C LEU A 160 1.58 -8.69 3.01
N ASP A 161 0.63 -9.47 3.58
CA ASP A 161 -0.81 -9.18 3.51
C ASP A 161 -1.20 -7.96 4.34
N PHE A 162 -0.58 -7.73 5.51
CA PHE A 162 -1.03 -6.68 6.43
C PHE A 162 -0.11 -5.48 6.52
N LEU A 163 1.20 -5.68 6.33
CA LEU A 163 2.19 -4.61 6.47
C LEU A 163 2.76 -4.17 5.12
N GLY A 164 2.53 -4.93 4.05
CA GLY A 164 2.99 -4.61 2.70
C GLY A 164 4.51 -4.55 2.57
N ARG A 165 5.23 -5.31 3.40
CA ARG A 165 6.70 -5.36 3.41
C ARG A 165 7.19 -6.76 3.78
N GLU A 166 8.44 -7.06 3.42
CA GLU A 166 9.13 -8.24 3.94
C GLU A 166 9.33 -8.14 5.46
N PRO A 167 9.39 -9.28 6.17
CA PRO A 167 9.65 -9.28 7.59
C PRO A 167 11.07 -8.82 7.89
N ASP A 168 11.25 -8.13 9.01
CA ASP A 168 12.58 -7.93 9.57
C ASP A 168 13.07 -9.24 10.21
N PRO A 169 14.39 -9.55 10.19
CA PRO A 169 14.89 -10.81 10.70
C PRO A 169 14.52 -11.11 12.17
N PRO A 170 14.57 -10.13 13.11
CA PRO A 170 14.17 -10.37 14.49
C PRO A 170 12.68 -10.67 14.65
N GLY A 171 11.80 -9.89 14.01
CA GLY A 171 10.36 -10.09 14.05
C GLY A 171 9.94 -11.42 13.43
N PHE A 172 10.53 -11.77 12.28
CA PHE A 172 10.31 -13.07 11.64
C PHE A 172 10.62 -14.23 12.59
N ALA A 173 11.84 -14.25 13.13
CA ALA A 173 12.28 -15.29 14.04
C ALA A 173 11.41 -15.35 15.31
N GLY A 174 10.99 -14.20 15.83
CA GLY A 174 10.09 -14.11 16.97
C GLY A 174 8.77 -14.83 16.73
N TRP A 175 8.07 -14.52 15.64
CA TRP A 175 6.78 -15.13 15.32
C TRP A 175 6.88 -16.61 14.97
N VAL A 176 7.90 -16.99 14.19
CA VAL A 176 8.16 -18.40 13.87
C VAL A 176 8.40 -19.21 15.15
N ASN A 177 9.22 -18.68 16.07
CA ASN A 177 9.48 -19.34 17.35
C ASN A 177 8.24 -19.43 18.23
N THR A 178 7.35 -18.42 18.24
CA THR A 178 6.09 -18.47 18.98
C THR A 178 5.22 -19.64 18.52
N ILE A 179 5.06 -19.81 17.21
CA ILE A 179 4.23 -20.89 16.63
C ILE A 179 4.89 -22.25 16.85
N ASN A 180 6.18 -22.39 16.53
CA ASN A 180 6.88 -23.67 16.60
C ASN A 180 7.06 -24.20 18.02
N ASN A 181 7.13 -23.32 19.03
CA ASN A 181 7.21 -23.69 20.44
C ASN A 181 5.85 -23.67 21.14
N CYS A 182 4.76 -23.53 20.40
CA CYS A 182 3.42 -23.43 20.95
C CYS A 182 3.00 -24.73 21.64
N SER A 183 2.81 -24.68 22.96
CA SER A 183 2.46 -25.83 23.80
C SER A 183 1.56 -25.40 24.96
N GLY A 184 0.81 -26.35 25.54
CA GLY A 184 -0.17 -26.04 26.59
C GLY A 184 -1.46 -25.47 26.02
N ASP A 185 -1.87 -24.29 26.50
CA ASP A 185 -3.00 -23.54 25.92
C ASP A 185 -2.55 -22.90 24.60
N THR A 186 -2.80 -23.61 23.51
CA THR A 186 -2.39 -23.23 22.16
C THR A 186 -3.06 -21.97 21.64
N THR A 187 -4.16 -21.52 22.26
CA THR A 187 -4.89 -20.32 21.83
C THR A 187 -4.11 -19.01 22.01
N GLN A 188 -2.98 -19.05 22.71
CA GLN A 188 -2.09 -17.92 22.98
C GLN A 188 -0.83 -17.90 22.12
N CYS A 189 -0.63 -18.88 21.24
CA CYS A 189 0.59 -18.99 20.44
C CYS A 189 0.39 -19.61 19.06
N ASP A 190 -0.84 -20.04 18.73
CA ASP A 190 -1.16 -20.57 17.42
C ASP A 190 -1.19 -19.49 16.33
N ARG A 191 -1.35 -19.94 15.08
CA ARG A 191 -1.41 -19.08 13.89
C ARG A 191 -2.50 -18.03 13.99
N ILE A 192 -3.64 -18.38 14.58
CA ILE A 192 -4.76 -17.45 14.78
C ILE A 192 -4.34 -16.34 15.73
N HIS A 193 -3.72 -16.68 16.86
CA HIS A 193 -3.23 -15.69 17.81
C HIS A 193 -2.14 -14.80 17.21
N VAL A 194 -1.14 -15.40 16.56
CA VAL A 194 -0.06 -14.62 15.92
C VAL A 194 -0.63 -13.65 14.89
N SER A 195 -1.56 -14.09 14.05
CA SER A 195 -2.24 -13.20 13.10
C SER A 195 -2.95 -12.02 13.78
N GLN A 196 -3.71 -12.29 14.85
CA GLN A 196 -4.38 -11.24 15.62
C GLN A 196 -3.40 -10.18 16.13
N LEU A 197 -2.19 -10.60 16.53
CA LEU A 197 -1.17 -9.69 17.03
C LEU A 197 -0.63 -8.76 15.95
N PHE A 198 -0.69 -9.11 14.66
CA PHE A 198 -0.35 -8.16 13.59
C PHE A 198 -1.33 -6.98 13.58
N PHE A 199 -2.64 -7.22 13.65
CA PHE A 199 -3.64 -6.15 13.71
C PHE A 199 -3.58 -5.32 15.00
N GLN A 200 -3.10 -5.93 16.10
CA GLN A 200 -2.90 -5.25 17.39
C GLN A 200 -1.54 -4.55 17.50
N SER A 201 -0.62 -4.83 16.58
CA SER A 201 0.72 -4.25 16.60
C SER A 201 0.67 -2.73 16.44
N ALA A 202 1.59 -2.03 17.10
CA ALA A 202 1.72 -0.58 16.93
C ALA A 202 1.92 -0.19 15.46
N GLU A 203 2.68 -0.99 14.71
CA GLU A 203 2.91 -0.75 13.29
C GLU A 203 1.61 -0.72 12.49
N PHE A 204 0.73 -1.71 12.69
CA PHE A 204 -0.55 -1.75 11.98
C PHE A 204 -1.52 -0.66 12.46
N GLN A 205 -1.59 -0.43 13.77
CA GLN A 205 -2.45 0.60 14.38
C GLN A 205 -2.10 2.01 13.89
N GLU A 206 -0.81 2.33 13.81
CA GLU A 206 -0.31 3.63 13.38
C GLU A 206 -0.32 3.81 11.85
N ARG A 207 -0.61 2.76 11.08
CA ARG A 207 -0.60 2.79 9.60
C ARG A 207 -1.95 2.40 9.03
N GLY A 208 -2.29 1.11 9.02
CA GLY A 208 -3.54 0.60 8.45
C GLY A 208 -4.78 1.25 9.05
N TYR A 209 -4.90 1.26 10.37
CA TYR A 209 -6.04 1.92 11.03
C TYR A 209 -5.97 3.44 11.00
N PHE A 210 -4.77 4.02 10.98
CA PHE A 210 -4.61 5.45 10.72
C PHE A 210 -5.22 5.83 9.36
N VAL A 211 -4.81 5.17 8.27
CA VAL A 211 -5.34 5.41 6.91
C VAL A 211 -6.84 5.14 6.84
N TYR A 212 -7.30 3.99 7.35
CA TYR A 212 -8.70 3.59 7.29
C TYR A 212 -9.62 4.69 7.83
N ARG A 213 -9.29 5.28 8.99
CA ARG A 213 -10.14 6.26 9.69
C ARG A 213 -10.38 7.55 8.93
N PHE A 214 -9.55 7.91 7.94
CA PHE A 214 -9.80 9.08 7.09
C PHE A 214 -11.09 8.95 6.27
N TYR A 215 -11.42 7.73 5.82
CA TYR A 215 -12.58 7.50 4.96
C TYR A 215 -13.92 7.68 5.69
N PRO A 216 -14.17 7.06 6.86
CA PRO A 216 -15.42 7.30 7.57
C PRO A 216 -15.51 8.74 8.08
N VAL A 217 -14.38 9.38 8.44
CA VAL A 217 -14.38 10.77 8.93
C VAL A 217 -14.66 11.79 7.81
N ALA A 218 -14.03 11.63 6.65
CA ALA A 218 -14.15 12.59 5.55
C ALA A 218 -15.26 12.26 4.55
N PHE A 219 -15.64 10.99 4.41
CA PHE A 219 -16.59 10.54 3.38
C PHE A 219 -17.77 9.73 3.93
N GLY A 220 -17.79 9.41 5.23
CA GLY A 220 -18.91 8.69 5.84
C GLY A 220 -19.03 7.24 5.37
N ARG A 221 -17.96 6.67 4.80
CA ARG A 221 -17.92 5.31 4.27
C ARG A 221 -16.58 4.65 4.54
N LYS A 222 -16.51 3.31 4.46
CA LYS A 222 -15.23 2.59 4.40
C LYS A 222 -14.48 2.91 3.08
N PRO A 223 -13.16 2.72 3.03
CA PRO A 223 -12.45 2.70 1.76
C PRO A 223 -12.85 1.52 0.89
N ASP A 224 -12.65 1.68 -0.41
CA ASP A 224 -12.55 0.57 -1.35
C ASP A 224 -11.14 -0.04 -1.34
N TYR A 225 -11.03 -1.33 -1.71
CA TYR A 225 -9.74 -2.03 -1.73
C TYR A 225 -8.71 -1.29 -2.59
N SER A 226 -9.13 -0.84 -3.77
CA SER A 226 -8.31 -0.06 -4.70
C SER A 226 -7.94 1.33 -4.21
N GLU A 227 -8.68 1.90 -3.25
CA GLU A 227 -8.33 3.16 -2.61
C GLU A 227 -7.40 2.93 -1.41
N PHE A 228 -7.59 1.85 -0.65
CA PHE A 228 -6.86 1.61 0.59
C PHE A 228 -5.43 1.12 0.37
N VAL A 229 -5.23 0.16 -0.54
CA VAL A 229 -3.90 -0.40 -0.83
C VAL A 229 -2.87 0.69 -1.16
N PRO A 230 -3.14 1.65 -2.07
CA PRO A 230 -2.18 2.71 -2.35
C PRO A 230 -1.95 3.66 -1.17
N ASP A 231 -2.97 3.88 -0.35
CA ASP A 231 -2.87 4.77 0.81
C ASP A 231 -2.06 4.13 1.94
N LEU A 232 -2.26 2.83 2.20
CA LEU A 232 -1.45 2.08 3.13
C LEU A 232 0.02 2.05 2.69
N ALA A 233 0.29 1.78 1.40
CA ALA A 233 1.65 1.77 0.86
C ALA A 233 2.38 3.11 1.11
N SER A 234 1.68 4.23 1.08
CA SER A 234 2.26 5.57 1.32
C SER A 234 2.79 5.80 2.73
N VAL A 235 2.36 5.00 3.71
CA VAL A 235 2.79 5.06 5.12
C VAL A 235 3.47 3.78 5.60
N SER A 236 3.75 2.83 4.69
CA SER A 236 4.33 1.52 4.97
C SER A 236 5.84 1.44 4.68
N GLY A 237 6.44 0.29 4.94
CA GLY A 237 7.87 0.03 4.76
C GLY A 237 8.72 0.28 6.01
N PHE A 238 10.04 0.17 5.86
CA PHE A 238 11.02 0.34 6.95
C PHE A 238 11.28 1.82 7.23
N LEU A 239 10.26 2.51 7.73
CA LEU A 239 10.31 3.91 8.12
C LEU A 239 10.65 4.03 9.61
N ASP A 240 11.63 4.86 9.94
CA ASP A 240 11.80 5.34 11.33
C ASP A 240 10.64 6.27 11.74
N ALA A 241 10.61 6.68 13.01
CA ALA A 241 9.51 7.51 13.53
C ALA A 241 9.38 8.86 12.80
N ASN A 242 10.49 9.50 12.43
CA ASN A 242 10.46 10.79 11.74
C ASN A 242 9.99 10.62 10.28
N GLN A 243 10.46 9.56 9.62
CA GLN A 243 10.06 9.20 8.27
C GLN A 243 8.57 8.83 8.22
N LEU A 244 8.08 8.06 9.20
CA LEU A 244 6.66 7.72 9.31
C LEU A 244 5.80 8.95 9.52
N GLU A 245 6.19 9.88 10.39
CA GLU A 245 5.45 11.12 10.58
C GLU A 245 5.45 12.01 9.33
N ALA A 246 6.57 12.10 8.62
CA ALA A 246 6.62 12.79 7.32
C ALA A 246 5.71 12.12 6.28
N ALA A 247 5.67 10.79 6.24
CA ALA A 247 4.79 10.01 5.37
C ALA A 247 3.30 10.25 5.69
N LYS A 248 2.91 10.24 6.97
CA LYS A 248 1.53 10.56 7.40
C LYS A 248 1.13 11.98 6.98
N VAL A 249 2.02 12.96 7.15
CA VAL A 249 1.76 14.35 6.71
C VAL A 249 1.56 14.42 5.19
N ALA A 250 2.42 13.75 4.41
CA ALA A 250 2.29 13.70 2.96
C ALA A 250 0.99 13.00 2.52
N PHE A 251 0.62 11.89 3.18
CA PHE A 251 -0.65 11.21 2.97
C PHE A 251 -1.84 12.13 3.20
N ILE A 252 -1.88 12.86 4.33
CA ILE A 252 -2.96 13.80 4.64
C ILE A 252 -3.09 14.87 3.55
N ALA A 253 -1.97 15.45 3.12
CA ALA A 253 -1.95 16.45 2.06
C ALA A 253 -2.51 15.88 0.74
N GLY A 254 -2.07 14.68 0.35
CA GLY A 254 -2.56 13.98 -0.84
C GLY A 254 -4.05 13.62 -0.76
N PHE A 255 -4.50 13.16 0.42
CA PHE A 255 -5.91 12.83 0.68
C PHE A 255 -6.80 14.09 0.55
N MET A 256 -6.37 15.21 1.14
CA MET A 256 -7.12 16.48 1.07
C MET A 256 -7.11 17.11 -0.33
N ALA A 257 -6.11 16.80 -1.16
CA ALA A 257 -6.05 17.26 -2.55
C ALA A 257 -7.01 16.49 -3.49
N ARG A 258 -7.63 15.40 -3.04
CA ARG A 258 -8.58 14.62 -3.84
C ARG A 258 -9.78 15.48 -4.24
N PRO A 259 -10.29 15.38 -5.49
CA PRO A 259 -11.45 16.15 -5.93
C PRO A 259 -12.68 16.02 -5.02
N ALA A 260 -12.94 14.83 -4.49
CA ALA A 260 -14.05 14.59 -3.56
C ALA A 260 -13.90 15.36 -2.25
N PHE A 261 -12.69 15.39 -1.68
CA PHE A 261 -12.40 16.14 -0.45
C PHE A 261 -12.50 17.65 -0.72
N VAL A 262 -11.86 18.13 -1.79
CA VAL A 262 -11.89 19.53 -2.21
C VAL A 262 -13.33 20.02 -2.38
N SER A 263 -14.16 19.25 -3.10
CA SER A 263 -15.56 19.60 -3.34
C SER A 263 -16.40 19.64 -2.06
N ALA A 264 -16.11 18.77 -1.09
CA ALA A 264 -16.87 18.69 0.15
C ALA A 264 -16.49 19.80 1.15
N TYR A 265 -15.22 20.21 1.18
CA TYR A 265 -14.67 20.96 2.33
C TYR A 265 -14.10 22.34 1.99
N ASN A 266 -13.64 22.61 0.76
CA ASN A 266 -12.90 23.85 0.49
C ASN A 266 -13.76 25.12 0.55
N SER A 267 -15.05 25.03 0.24
CA SER A 267 -15.98 26.17 0.30
C SER A 267 -16.48 26.47 1.71
N LEU A 268 -16.31 25.56 2.67
CA LEU A 268 -16.80 25.69 4.02
C LEU A 268 -15.97 26.70 4.82
N ASN A 269 -16.60 27.44 5.73
CA ASN A 269 -15.88 28.19 6.76
C ASN A 269 -15.33 27.25 7.85
N ASN A 270 -14.54 27.76 8.80
CA ASN A 270 -13.86 26.91 9.79
C ASN A 270 -14.83 26.15 10.72
N THR A 271 -15.92 26.78 11.14
CA THR A 271 -16.96 26.13 11.96
C THR A 271 -17.64 25.02 11.15
N GLN A 272 -18.07 25.33 9.93
CA GLN A 272 -18.69 24.36 9.03
C GLN A 272 -17.75 23.20 8.72
N TYR A 273 -16.46 23.45 8.51
CA TYR A 273 -15.47 22.41 8.25
C TYR A 273 -15.37 21.39 9.38
N VAL A 274 -15.22 21.88 10.63
CA VAL A 274 -15.16 21.02 11.83
C VAL A 274 -16.48 20.28 12.02
N ASP A 275 -17.61 20.97 11.91
CA ASP A 275 -18.94 20.38 12.10
C ASP A 275 -19.25 19.31 11.06
N THR A 276 -18.94 19.56 9.80
CA THR A 276 -19.16 18.57 8.74
C THR A 276 -18.31 17.33 9.00
N LEU A 277 -17.03 17.46 9.37
CA LEU A 277 -16.20 16.29 9.70
C LEU A 277 -16.76 15.49 10.89
N LEU A 278 -17.14 16.15 11.98
CA LEU A 278 -17.69 15.49 13.17
C LEU A 278 -19.04 14.82 12.88
N ASN A 279 -19.91 15.48 12.10
CA ASN A 279 -21.20 14.95 11.69
C ASN A 279 -21.04 13.75 10.76
N THR A 280 -20.14 13.83 9.78
CA THR A 280 -19.83 12.72 8.85
C THR A 280 -19.24 11.53 9.59
N ALA A 281 -18.31 11.76 10.52
CA ALA A 281 -17.79 10.74 11.43
C ALA A 281 -18.85 10.26 12.46
N GLY A 282 -19.94 11.00 12.64
CA GLY A 282 -20.95 10.80 13.66
C GLY A 282 -20.37 10.66 15.07
N VAL A 283 -19.42 11.53 15.45
CA VAL A 283 -18.83 11.60 16.79
C VAL A 283 -18.93 13.02 17.33
N THR A 284 -18.88 13.15 18.66
CA THR A 284 -18.82 14.45 19.35
C THR A 284 -17.51 14.53 20.12
N LEU A 285 -16.75 15.61 19.93
CA LEU A 285 -15.48 15.83 20.62
C LEU A 285 -15.57 17.06 21.54
N SER A 286 -15.10 16.92 22.78
CA SER A 286 -15.01 18.04 23.74
C SER A 286 -14.06 19.15 23.25
N SER A 287 -13.07 18.79 22.44
CA SER A 287 -12.10 19.70 21.81
C SER A 287 -12.64 20.47 20.60
N ARG A 288 -13.90 20.25 20.19
CA ARG A 288 -14.51 20.89 19.01
C ARG A 288 -14.29 22.41 18.97
N GLN A 289 -14.58 23.10 20.07
CA GLN A 289 -14.45 24.57 20.10
C GLN A 289 -12.99 25.01 19.96
N ALA A 290 -12.06 24.31 20.61
CA ALA A 290 -10.62 24.61 20.51
C ALA A 290 -10.09 24.45 19.08
N MET A 291 -10.59 23.46 18.32
CA MET A 291 -10.23 23.29 16.90
C MET A 291 -10.72 24.48 16.04
N ILE A 292 -11.95 24.94 16.26
CA ILE A 292 -12.53 26.09 15.54
C ILE A 292 -11.74 27.35 15.87
N ASP A 293 -11.48 27.60 17.15
CA ASP A 293 -10.72 28.77 17.62
C ASP A 293 -9.30 28.75 17.07
N GLY A 294 -8.65 27.59 17.03
CA GLY A 294 -7.32 27.44 16.45
C GLY A 294 -7.27 27.78 14.96
N LEU A 295 -8.28 27.36 14.19
CA LEU A 295 -8.37 27.69 12.76
C LEU A 295 -8.63 29.19 12.55
N ASN A 296 -9.52 29.79 13.34
CA ASN A 296 -9.84 31.22 13.25
C ASN A 296 -8.64 32.10 13.64
N ASN A 297 -7.87 31.66 14.63
CA ASN A 297 -6.67 32.36 15.10
C ASN A 297 -5.39 31.95 14.35
N SER A 298 -5.50 31.09 13.33
CA SER A 298 -4.36 30.59 12.53
C SER A 298 -3.24 29.92 13.36
N THR A 299 -3.58 29.32 14.51
CA THR A 299 -2.63 28.55 15.34
C THR A 299 -2.59 27.07 14.97
N THR A 300 -3.52 26.62 14.12
CA THR A 300 -3.55 25.28 13.54
C THR A 300 -3.99 25.36 12.07
N THR A 301 -3.89 24.23 11.36
CA THR A 301 -4.34 24.12 9.96
C THR A 301 -5.50 23.14 9.85
N ARG A 302 -6.22 23.17 8.72
CA ARG A 302 -7.27 22.18 8.43
C ARG A 302 -6.74 20.75 8.42
N ALA A 303 -5.53 20.54 7.90
CA ALA A 303 -4.89 19.23 7.91
C ALA A 303 -4.63 18.72 9.34
N VAL A 304 -4.18 19.59 10.24
CA VAL A 304 -3.96 19.24 11.65
C VAL A 304 -5.30 18.95 12.34
N VAL A 305 -6.35 19.74 12.09
CA VAL A 305 -7.68 19.49 12.63
C VAL A 305 -8.27 18.17 12.13
N LEU A 306 -8.16 17.86 10.84
CA LEU A 306 -8.58 16.57 10.29
C LEU A 306 -7.87 15.41 10.99
N ARG A 307 -6.53 15.50 11.12
CA ARG A 307 -5.73 14.50 11.81
C ARG A 307 -6.16 14.34 13.28
N GLN A 308 -6.38 15.44 13.99
CA GLN A 308 -6.85 15.42 15.38
C GLN A 308 -8.20 14.71 15.55
N ILE A 309 -9.13 14.89 14.60
CA ILE A 309 -10.41 14.17 14.62
C ILE A 309 -10.19 12.68 14.31
N VAL A 310 -9.43 12.36 13.26
CA VAL A 310 -9.15 10.97 12.85
C VAL A 310 -8.47 10.17 13.98
N GLU A 311 -7.49 10.76 14.66
CA GLU A 311 -6.74 10.11 15.73
C GLU A 311 -7.45 10.16 17.10
N SER A 312 -8.68 10.69 17.18
CA SER A 312 -9.42 10.77 18.44
C SER A 312 -9.83 9.38 18.98
N ALA A 313 -9.96 9.27 20.30
CA ALA A 313 -10.40 8.04 20.95
C ALA A 313 -11.83 7.65 20.56
N GLU A 314 -12.70 8.63 20.30
CA GLU A 314 -14.09 8.46 19.88
C GLU A 314 -14.18 7.88 18.47
N VAL A 315 -13.40 8.40 17.52
CA VAL A 315 -13.32 7.81 16.16
C VAL A 315 -12.73 6.41 16.23
N SER A 316 -11.67 6.22 17.02
CA SER A 316 -11.02 4.91 17.18
C SER A 316 -12.00 3.89 17.75
N THR A 317 -12.68 4.21 18.85
CA THR A 317 -13.67 3.34 19.49
C THR A 317 -14.82 3.01 18.55
N LYS A 318 -15.36 4.02 17.86
CA LYS A 318 -16.53 3.84 16.98
C LYS A 318 -16.23 2.95 15.77
N TYR A 319 -15.04 3.09 15.20
CA TYR A 319 -14.70 2.45 13.92
C TYR A 319 -13.78 1.25 14.05
N ASN A 320 -13.36 0.84 15.25
CA ASN A 320 -12.42 -0.26 15.45
C ASN A 320 -12.91 -1.58 14.83
N HIS A 321 -14.13 -2.03 15.13
CA HIS A 321 -14.65 -3.29 14.59
C HIS A 321 -14.86 -3.25 13.08
N GLN A 322 -15.29 -2.11 12.55
CA GLN A 322 -15.43 -1.92 11.11
C GLN A 322 -14.06 -1.96 10.43
N ALA A 323 -13.07 -1.27 10.99
CA ALA A 323 -11.70 -1.29 10.50
C ALA A 323 -11.14 -2.72 10.53
N TYR A 324 -11.23 -3.40 11.67
CA TYR A 324 -10.78 -4.78 11.85
C TYR A 324 -11.38 -5.68 10.77
N ALA A 325 -12.70 -5.64 10.61
CA ALA A 325 -13.39 -6.47 9.64
C ALA A 325 -12.98 -6.17 8.20
N VAL A 326 -12.84 -4.90 7.80
CA VAL A 326 -12.39 -4.54 6.45
C VAL A 326 -10.94 -4.99 6.20
N MET A 327 -10.07 -4.87 7.21
CA MET A 327 -8.66 -5.25 7.07
C MET A 327 -8.47 -6.76 6.90
N GLU A 328 -9.32 -7.58 7.51
CA GLU A 328 -9.34 -9.03 7.25
C GLU A 328 -9.62 -9.33 5.77
N TYR A 329 -10.65 -8.71 5.15
CA TYR A 329 -10.93 -8.86 3.72
C TYR A 329 -9.78 -8.35 2.83
N PHE A 330 -9.24 -7.17 3.16
CA PHE A 330 -8.19 -6.55 2.35
C PHE A 330 -6.87 -7.30 2.43
N GLY A 331 -6.48 -7.76 3.62
CA GLY A 331 -5.24 -8.51 3.81
C GLY A 331 -5.35 -9.94 3.29
N TYR A 332 -6.33 -10.71 3.81
CA TYR A 332 -6.44 -12.12 3.46
C TYR A 332 -6.97 -12.36 2.06
N LEU A 333 -8.04 -11.68 1.67
CA LEU A 333 -8.76 -12.03 0.43
C LEU A 333 -8.43 -11.09 -0.72
N ARG A 334 -7.78 -9.95 -0.43
CA ARG A 334 -7.35 -8.94 -1.40
C ARG A 334 -8.48 -8.44 -2.31
N ARG A 335 -9.66 -8.28 -1.71
CA ARG A 335 -10.87 -7.83 -2.41
C ARG A 335 -11.78 -7.04 -1.50
N GLN A 336 -12.86 -6.53 -2.07
CA GLN A 336 -13.91 -5.86 -1.31
C GLN A 336 -14.59 -6.80 -0.31
N PRO A 337 -14.99 -6.30 0.88
CA PRO A 337 -15.90 -7.01 1.76
C PRO A 337 -17.19 -7.37 1.04
N ASP A 338 -17.65 -8.60 1.22
CA ASP A 338 -18.95 -9.06 0.72
C ASP A 338 -20.07 -8.81 1.74
N ALA A 339 -21.26 -9.36 1.48
CA ALA A 339 -22.44 -9.14 2.31
C ALA A 339 -22.27 -9.61 3.78
N PHE A 340 -21.41 -10.61 4.03
CA PHE A 340 -21.19 -11.16 5.39
C PHE A 340 -20.31 -10.24 6.27
N TYR A 341 -19.75 -9.18 5.71
CA TYR A 341 -19.01 -8.17 6.47
C TYR A 341 -19.81 -7.58 7.63
N LEU A 342 -21.11 -7.33 7.46
CA LEU A 342 -21.95 -6.80 8.53
C LEU A 342 -22.19 -7.81 9.65
N ASP A 343 -22.23 -9.09 9.32
CA ASP A 343 -22.38 -10.16 10.31
C ASP A 343 -21.13 -10.27 11.18
N TRP A 344 -19.95 -10.12 10.58
CA TRP A 344 -18.69 -10.06 11.33
C TRP A 344 -18.64 -8.88 12.30
N ILE A 345 -19.06 -7.70 11.88
CA ILE A 345 -19.17 -6.54 12.78
C ILE A 345 -20.11 -6.85 13.93
N ALA A 346 -21.28 -7.45 13.66
CA ALA A 346 -22.23 -7.79 14.71
C ALA A 346 -21.65 -8.78 15.73
N VAL A 347 -20.84 -9.76 15.28
CA VAL A 347 -20.13 -10.69 16.17
C VAL A 347 -19.09 -9.95 17.02
N LEU A 348 -18.32 -9.04 16.42
CA LEU A 348 -17.32 -8.24 17.14
C LEU A 348 -17.99 -7.33 18.17
N ASP A 349 -19.08 -6.65 17.81
CA ASP A 349 -19.84 -5.78 18.72
C ASP A 349 -20.40 -6.53 19.93
N GLN A 350 -20.78 -7.81 19.75
CA GLN A 350 -21.32 -8.63 20.84
C GLN A 350 -20.25 -9.26 21.73
N THR A 351 -19.14 -9.69 21.14
CA THR A 351 -18.15 -10.54 21.83
C THR A 351 -16.88 -9.80 22.22
N ASN A 352 -16.56 -8.71 21.51
CA ASN A 352 -15.28 -8.01 21.55
C ASN A 352 -14.08 -8.97 21.37
N ASN A 353 -14.29 -10.10 20.68
CA ASN A 353 -13.29 -11.15 20.50
C ASN A 353 -13.12 -11.46 18.99
N PRO A 354 -11.99 -11.05 18.38
CA PRO A 354 -11.79 -11.25 16.95
C PRO A 354 -11.41 -12.69 16.56
N ARG A 355 -11.20 -13.61 17.51
CA ARG A 355 -10.62 -14.93 17.23
C ARG A 355 -11.46 -15.76 16.27
N GLY A 356 -12.78 -15.75 16.45
CA GLY A 356 -13.69 -16.45 15.54
C GLY A 356 -13.61 -15.91 14.11
N MET A 357 -13.50 -14.59 13.97
CA MET A 357 -13.34 -13.94 12.67
C MET A 357 -12.01 -14.34 12.02
N VAL A 358 -10.89 -14.13 12.71
CA VAL A 358 -9.56 -14.49 12.18
C VAL A 358 -9.50 -15.97 11.79
N THR A 359 -10.09 -16.84 12.60
CA THR A 359 -10.19 -18.28 12.29
C THR A 359 -10.90 -18.49 10.96
N GLY A 360 -12.06 -17.85 10.77
CA GLY A 360 -12.84 -17.91 9.53
C GLY A 360 -12.03 -17.53 8.29
N PHE A 361 -11.20 -16.47 8.36
CA PHE A 361 -10.37 -16.03 7.23
C PHE A 361 -9.14 -16.92 7.01
N VAL A 362 -8.35 -17.19 8.06
CA VAL A 362 -7.14 -18.03 7.98
C VAL A 362 -7.43 -19.43 7.47
N THR A 363 -8.57 -20.02 7.86
CA THR A 363 -8.95 -21.36 7.41
C THR A 363 -9.87 -21.35 6.20
N SER A 364 -10.20 -20.18 5.64
CA SER A 364 -11.08 -20.10 4.48
C SER A 364 -10.43 -20.77 3.26
N GLN A 365 -11.24 -21.45 2.45
CA GLN A 365 -10.76 -22.01 1.19
C GLN A 365 -10.24 -20.89 0.28
N GLU A 366 -10.87 -19.72 0.28
CA GLU A 366 -10.45 -18.59 -0.55
C GLU A 366 -9.03 -18.10 -0.18
N TYR A 367 -8.69 -17.99 1.11
CA TYR A 367 -7.33 -17.62 1.50
C TYR A 367 -6.32 -18.72 1.17
N ARG A 368 -6.65 -19.98 1.48
CA ARG A 368 -5.75 -21.11 1.24
C ARG A 368 -5.47 -21.34 -0.24
N ASN A 369 -6.49 -21.24 -1.09
CA ASN A 369 -6.37 -21.34 -2.55
C ASN A 369 -5.55 -20.23 -3.19
N ARG A 370 -5.07 -19.25 -2.43
CA ARG A 370 -4.06 -18.31 -2.95
C ARG A 370 -2.70 -18.95 -3.12
N PHE A 371 -2.45 -20.08 -2.45
CA PHE A 371 -1.11 -20.64 -2.31
C PHE A 371 -1.01 -22.13 -2.68
N GLY A 372 -2.13 -22.82 -2.85
CA GLY A 372 -2.11 -24.25 -3.17
C GLY A 372 -3.45 -24.95 -2.88
N PRO A 373 -3.60 -26.20 -3.34
CA PRO A 373 -4.84 -26.97 -3.25
C PRO A 373 -5.33 -27.32 -1.83
#